data_AF-A0A7C4H1S7-F1
#
_entry.id   AF-A0A7C4H1S7-F1
#
_cell.length_a   1.000
_cell.length_b   1.000
_cell.length_c   1.000
_cell.angle_alpha   90.00
_cell.angle_beta   90.00
_cell.angle_gamma   90.00
#
_symmetry.space_group_name_H-M   'P 1'
#
loop_
_entity.id
_entity.type
_entity.pdbx_description
1 polymer ?
#
loop_
_entity_poly.entity_id
_entity_poly.type
_entity_poly.pdbx_seq_one_letter_code
_entity_poly.pdbx_strand_id
1 'polypeptide(L)'
;MFRAGRLSKNQATLEVLKELNFKIDSSELIPFFFHPKSLWEKPWRPYRKNGILEAPILTFDQHLLDWTFKLKKYCLKIIDNEALVTVGLHVTLSPSLWREVERTLLKLEEEGIKFVTLLEALKT
;
A
#
# COMPACT_ATOMS: atom_id res chain seq x y z
N MET A 1 3.01 1.40 14.30
CA MET A 1 2.22 1.33 13.06
C MET A 1 0.87 0.76 13.40
N PHE A 2 -0.21 1.28 12.82
CA PHE A 2 -1.56 0.78 13.01
C PHE A 2 -2.20 0.43 11.66
N ARG A 3 -3.10 -0.56 11.69
CA ARG A 3 -3.99 -0.89 10.59
C ARG A 3 -5.33 -1.32 11.18
N ALA A 4 -6.40 -0.64 10.81
CA ALA A 4 -7.76 -0.99 11.19
C ALA A 4 -8.14 -2.35 10.61
N GLY A 5 -8.86 -3.15 11.40
CA GLY A 5 -9.48 -4.37 10.89
C GLY A 5 -10.41 -4.05 9.72
N ARG A 6 -10.39 -4.89 8.68
CA ARG A 6 -11.19 -4.69 7.44
C ARG A 6 -10.98 -3.33 6.76
N LEU A 7 -9.89 -2.62 7.06
CA LEU A 7 -9.59 -1.30 6.49
C LEU A 7 -10.68 -0.26 6.79
N SER A 8 -11.45 -0.47 7.86
CA SER A 8 -12.62 0.33 8.20
C SER A 8 -12.26 1.52 9.10
N LYS A 9 -11.26 2.30 8.69
CA LYS A 9 -10.88 3.52 9.42
C LYS A 9 -11.94 4.61 9.24
N ASN A 10 -12.19 5.37 10.29
CA ASN A 10 -12.98 6.60 10.27
C ASN A 10 -12.26 7.73 11.03
N GLN A 11 -12.89 8.90 11.12
CA GLN A 11 -12.33 10.06 11.81
C GLN A 11 -12.04 9.79 13.30
N ALA A 12 -12.95 9.10 13.99
CA ALA A 12 -12.74 8.73 15.40
C ALA A 12 -11.53 7.79 15.58
N THR A 13 -11.27 6.92 14.60
CA THR A 13 -10.06 6.08 14.60
C THR A 13 -8.81 6.95 14.60
N LEU A 14 -8.74 7.99 13.76
CA LEU A 14 -7.59 8.89 13.69
C LEU A 14 -7.36 9.68 14.98
N GLU A 15 -8.44 10.10 15.64
CA GLU A 15 -8.37 10.80 16.92
C GLU A 15 -7.78 9.90 18.01
N VAL A 16 -8.26 8.66 18.12
CA VAL A 16 -7.72 7.67 19.06
C VAL A 16 -6.25 7.35 18.75
N LEU A 17 -5.89 7.18 17.48
CA LEU A 17 -4.50 6.91 17.09
C LEU A 17 -3.56 8.05 17.49
N LYS A 18 -4.04 9.30 17.40
CA LYS A 18 -3.28 10.47 17.82
C LYS A 18 -3.07 10.48 19.33
N GLU A 19 -4.11 10.21 20.12
CA GLU A 19 -4.02 10.12 21.59
C GLU A 19 -3.06 9.01 22.03
N LEU A 20 -3.06 7.88 21.33
CA LEU A 20 -2.18 6.74 21.57
C LEU A 20 -0.77 6.90 20.97
N ASN A 21 -0.44 8.07 20.43
CA ASN A 21 0.85 8.40 19.82
C ASN A 21 1.28 7.45 18.67
N PHE A 22 0.33 6.89 17.93
CA PHE A 22 0.65 6.18 16.69
C PHE A 22 1.14 7.16 15.63
N LYS A 23 2.28 6.84 15.01
CA LYS A 23 2.91 7.70 13.99
C LYS A 23 2.49 7.38 12.56
N ILE A 24 2.01 6.15 12.32
CA ILE A 24 1.73 5.63 10.98
C ILE A 24 0.43 4.84 11.00
N ASP A 25 -0.47 5.17 10.09
CA ASP A 25 -1.68 4.41 9.75
C ASP A 25 -1.54 3.82 8.33
N SER A 26 -1.97 2.57 8.16
CA SER A 26 -2.03 1.92 6.85
C SER A 26 -3.38 1.22 6.69
N SER A 27 -4.45 1.97 6.96
CA SER A 27 -5.83 1.45 6.92
C SER A 27 -6.57 1.80 5.63
N GLU A 28 -5.99 2.61 4.76
CA GLU A 28 -6.63 3.08 3.54
C GLU A 28 -6.27 2.19 2.35
N LEU A 29 -7.28 1.65 1.65
CA LEU A 29 -7.08 0.96 0.37
C LEU A 29 -7.25 1.94 -0.77
N ILE A 30 -6.27 1.96 -1.67
CA ILE A 30 -6.30 2.78 -2.86
C ILE A 30 -7.32 2.18 -3.85
N PRO A 31 -8.34 2.95 -4.27
CA PRO A 31 -9.33 2.47 -5.24
C PRO A 31 -8.67 2.08 -6.57
N PHE A 32 -9.29 1.15 -7.30
CA PHE A 32 -8.79 0.73 -8.61
C PHE A 32 -8.97 1.82 -9.67
N PHE A 33 -10.11 2.49 -9.64
CA PHE A 33 -10.45 3.56 -10.57
C PHE A 33 -10.21 4.91 -9.90
N PHE A 34 -9.40 5.74 -10.54
CA PHE A 34 -9.23 7.13 -10.17
C PHE A 34 -9.99 7.99 -11.15
N HIS A 35 -10.63 9.04 -10.63
CA HIS A 35 -10.93 10.16 -11.48
C HIS A 35 -9.60 10.73 -12.02
N PRO A 36 -9.46 11.08 -13.32
CA PRO A 36 -8.18 11.56 -13.87
C PRO A 36 -7.56 12.71 -13.07
N LYS A 37 -8.40 13.57 -12.46
CA LYS A 37 -7.95 14.65 -11.57
C LYS A 37 -7.22 14.14 -10.32
N SER A 38 -7.62 13.00 -9.76
CA SER A 38 -6.99 12.41 -8.58
C SER A 38 -5.59 11.89 -8.87
N LEU A 39 -5.21 11.66 -10.14
CA LEU A 39 -3.84 11.26 -10.47
C LEU A 39 -2.81 12.34 -10.08
N TRP A 40 -3.20 13.61 -10.13
CA TRP A 40 -2.35 14.73 -9.72
C TRP A 40 -2.08 14.76 -8.21
N GLU A 41 -3.04 14.27 -7.42
CA GLU A 41 -2.93 14.17 -5.96
C GLU A 41 -2.07 12.99 -5.52
N LYS A 42 -1.73 12.08 -6.45
CA LYS A 42 -0.92 10.87 -6.20
C LYS A 42 -1.41 10.10 -4.96
N PRO A 43 -2.68 9.65 -4.91
CA PRO A 43 -3.32 9.05 -3.73
C PRO A 43 -2.65 7.76 -3.23
N TRP A 44 -1.71 7.22 -3.99
CA TRP A 44 -0.88 6.08 -3.59
C TRP A 44 0.33 6.47 -2.74
N ARG A 45 0.76 7.74 -2.75
CA ARG A 45 1.89 8.20 -1.96
C ARG A 45 1.49 8.39 -0.49
N PRO A 46 2.40 8.10 0.46
CA PRO A 46 2.18 8.45 1.85
C PRO A 46 1.97 9.96 2.04
N TYR A 47 1.06 10.33 2.93
CA TYR A 47 0.72 11.72 3.20
C TYR A 47 0.46 11.95 4.70
N ARG A 48 0.58 13.19 5.18
CA ARG A 48 0.30 13.51 6.59
C ARG A 48 -1.15 13.97 6.76
N LYS A 49 -1.85 13.38 7.73
CA LYS A 49 -3.20 13.76 8.14
C LYS A 49 -3.28 13.78 9.67
N ASN A 50 -3.64 14.92 10.24
CA ASN A 50 -3.77 15.11 11.70
C ASN A 50 -2.52 14.69 12.52
N GLY A 51 -1.32 14.85 11.94
CA GLY A 51 -0.05 14.46 12.57
C GLY A 51 0.34 12.99 12.38
N ILE A 52 -0.57 12.16 11.87
CA ILE A 52 -0.32 10.75 11.53
C ILE A 52 0.13 10.68 10.07
N LEU A 53 1.11 9.84 9.78
CA LEU A 53 1.45 9.51 8.42
C LEU A 53 0.54 8.38 7.91
N GLU A 54 -0.24 8.70 6.90
CA GLU A 54 -1.09 7.78 6.17
C GLU A 54 -0.26 7.09 5.09
N ALA A 55 -0.23 5.77 5.08
CA ALA A 55 0.44 4.95 4.08
C ALA A 55 -0.59 4.08 3.35
N PRO A 56 -1.16 4.58 2.23
CA PRO A 56 -2.20 3.88 1.50
C PRO A 56 -1.71 2.55 0.91
N ILE A 57 -2.61 1.57 0.88
CA ILE A 57 -2.33 0.21 0.40
C ILE A 57 -2.87 0.04 -1.01
N LEU A 58 -2.01 -0.43 -1.91
CA LEU A 58 -2.31 -0.60 -3.32
C LEU A 58 -3.11 -1.87 -3.62
N THR A 59 -2.75 -2.95 -2.93
CA THR A 59 -3.37 -4.28 -3.09
C THR A 59 -3.06 -5.19 -1.90
N PHE A 60 -3.74 -6.33 -1.84
CA PHE A 60 -3.54 -7.37 -0.83
C PHE A 60 -3.51 -8.78 -1.39
N ASP A 61 -2.79 -9.68 -0.74
CA ASP A 61 -2.91 -11.14 -0.93
C ASP A 61 -2.87 -11.57 -2.41
N GLN A 62 -3.83 -12.41 -2.81
CA GLN A 62 -4.03 -12.87 -4.19
C GLN A 62 -4.28 -11.74 -5.18
N HIS A 63 -4.76 -10.57 -4.75
CA HIS A 63 -4.94 -9.43 -5.66
C HIS A 63 -3.61 -8.87 -6.16
N LEU A 64 -2.46 -9.29 -5.60
CA LEU A 64 -1.15 -9.06 -6.21
C LEU A 64 -0.97 -9.83 -7.52
N LEU A 65 -1.63 -10.97 -7.66
CA LEU A 65 -1.53 -11.86 -8.82
C LEU A 65 -2.47 -11.44 -9.95
N ASP A 66 -3.51 -10.67 -9.62
CA ASP A 66 -4.51 -10.21 -10.57
C ASP A 66 -3.90 -9.33 -11.67
N TRP A 67 -4.47 -9.43 -12.87
CA TRP A 67 -4.11 -8.57 -14.01
C TRP A 67 -4.31 -7.08 -13.67
N THR A 68 -5.26 -6.79 -12.78
CA THR A 68 -5.55 -5.45 -12.26
C THR A 68 -4.33 -4.85 -11.57
N PHE A 69 -3.62 -5.61 -10.73
CA PHE A 69 -2.38 -5.14 -10.11
C PHE A 69 -1.28 -4.88 -11.15
N LYS A 70 -1.12 -5.75 -12.14
CA LYS A 70 -0.13 -5.56 -13.22
C LYS A 70 -0.37 -4.24 -13.95
N LEU A 71 -1.61 -3.92 -14.29
CA LEU A 71 -1.95 -2.63 -14.89
C LEU A 71 -1.69 -1.46 -13.95
N LYS A 72 -2.12 -1.54 -12.68
CA LYS A 72 -1.83 -0.49 -11.68
C LYS A 72 -0.33 -0.21 -11.61
N LYS A 73 0.50 -1.26 -11.54
CA LYS A 73 1.97 -1.16 -11.51
C LYS A 73 2.51 -0.37 -12.71
N TYR A 74 2.11 -0.74 -13.93
CA TYR A 74 2.61 -0.06 -15.13
C TYR A 74 2.14 1.39 -15.20
N CYS A 75 0.88 1.67 -14.87
CA CYS A 75 0.36 3.03 -14.81
C CYS A 75 1.18 3.87 -13.81
N LEU A 76 1.41 3.35 -12.59
CA LEU A 76 2.21 4.02 -11.57
C LEU A 76 3.63 4.26 -12.03
N LYS A 77 4.28 3.28 -12.67
CA LYS A 77 5.64 3.44 -13.21
C LYS A 77 5.73 4.58 -14.23
N ILE A 78 4.70 4.77 -15.06
CA ILE A 78 4.66 5.82 -16.09
C ILE A 78 4.43 7.20 -15.47
N ILE A 79 3.46 7.32 -14.54
CA ILE A 79 3.05 8.61 -13.99
C ILE A 79 3.87 9.03 -12.76
N ASP A 80 4.53 8.07 -12.12
CA ASP A 80 5.22 8.24 -10.85
C ASP A 80 6.28 7.15 -10.64
N ASN A 81 7.36 7.19 -11.43
CA ASN A 81 8.41 6.15 -11.47
C ASN A 81 9.10 5.88 -10.12
N GLU A 82 9.03 6.82 -9.17
CA GLU A 82 9.58 6.69 -7.81
C GLU A 82 8.48 6.50 -6.75
N ALA A 83 7.30 6.02 -7.14
CA ALA A 83 6.19 5.81 -6.23
C ALA A 83 6.55 4.80 -5.13
N LEU A 84 6.36 5.22 -3.88
CA LEU A 84 6.39 4.33 -2.72
C LEU A 84 4.98 3.80 -2.50
N VAL A 85 4.81 2.48 -2.65
CA VAL A 85 3.50 1.82 -2.54
C VAL A 85 3.51 0.76 -1.46
N THR A 86 2.40 0.64 -0.75
CA THR A 86 2.23 -0.42 0.27
C THR A 86 1.45 -1.58 -0.32
N VAL A 87 1.87 -2.81 -0.02
CA VAL A 87 1.13 -4.04 -0.32
C VAL A 87 0.93 -4.79 1.00
N GLY A 88 -0.28 -5.29 1.26
CA GLY A 88 -0.55 -6.10 2.44
C GLY A 88 -0.62 -7.59 2.12
N LEU A 89 -0.02 -8.43 2.96
CA LEU A 89 -0.12 -9.90 2.83
C LEU A 89 -0.60 -10.50 4.15
N HIS A 90 -1.54 -11.43 4.08
CA HIS A 90 -2.03 -12.18 5.23
C HIS A 90 -1.28 -13.51 5.37
N VAL A 91 -0.97 -13.89 6.61
CA VAL A 91 -0.28 -15.16 6.91
C VAL A 91 -1.12 -16.38 6.51
N THR A 92 -2.45 -16.22 6.44
CA THR A 92 -3.42 -17.30 6.18
C THR A 92 -3.54 -17.73 4.71
N LEU A 93 -2.69 -17.24 3.81
CA LEU A 93 -2.69 -17.73 2.43
C LEU A 93 -2.32 -19.22 2.39
N SER A 94 -2.92 -19.95 1.45
CA SER A 94 -2.57 -21.36 1.27
C SER A 94 -1.11 -21.51 0.82
N PRO A 95 -0.45 -22.66 1.09
CA PRO A 95 0.93 -22.87 0.67
C PRO A 95 1.16 -22.80 -0.86
N SER A 96 0.15 -23.10 -1.67
CA SER A 96 0.23 -22.89 -3.13
C SER A 96 0.23 -21.41 -3.48
N LEU A 97 -0.66 -20.64 -2.87
CA LEU A 97 -0.81 -19.21 -3.12
C LEU A 97 0.41 -18.42 -2.63
N TRP A 98 0.98 -18.78 -1.49
CA TRP A 98 2.24 -18.20 -1.00
C TRP A 98 3.38 -18.36 -2.00
N ARG A 99 3.52 -19.53 -2.62
CA ARG A 99 4.53 -19.76 -3.66
C ARG A 99 4.32 -18.90 -4.90
N GLU A 100 3.07 -18.62 -5.27
CA GLU A 100 2.77 -17.72 -6.40
C GLU A 100 3.04 -16.25 -6.08
N VAL A 101 2.70 -15.82 -4.86
CA VAL A 101 3.04 -14.49 -4.34
C VAL A 101 4.56 -14.31 -4.31
N GLU A 102 5.30 -15.26 -3.75
CA GLU A 102 6.76 -15.24 -3.69
C GLU A 102 7.40 -15.14 -5.09
N ARG A 103 6.96 -15.98 -6.04
CA ARG A 103 7.40 -15.88 -7.44
C ARG A 103 7.11 -14.53 -8.07
N THR A 104 5.99 -13.91 -7.70
CA THR A 104 5.62 -12.59 -8.21
C THR A 104 6.51 -11.51 -7.61
N LEU A 105 6.80 -11.57 -6.31
CA LEU A 105 7.71 -10.64 -5.63
C LEU A 105 9.14 -10.73 -6.20
N LEU A 106 9.65 -11.94 -6.42
CA LEU A 106 10.98 -12.14 -7.03
C LEU A 106 11.07 -11.53 -8.44
N LYS A 107 10.06 -11.73 -9.28
CA LYS A 107 10.00 -11.10 -10.61
C LYS A 107 9.98 -9.58 -10.53
N LEU A 108 9.25 -9.02 -9.57
CA LEU A 108 9.22 -7.57 -9.37
C LEU A 108 10.60 -7.04 -8.94
N GLU A 109 11.31 -7.78 -8.10
CA GLU A 109 12.69 -7.46 -7.70
C GLU A 109 13.67 -7.50 -8.89
N GLU A 110 13.56 -8.51 -9.76
CA GLU A 110 14.31 -8.60 -11.03
C GLU A 110 14.01 -7.42 -11.98
N GLU A 111 12.79 -6.87 -11.94
CA GLU A 111 12.40 -5.66 -12.68
C GLU A 111 12.90 -4.35 -12.02
N GLY A 112 13.63 -4.45 -10.91
CA GLY A 112 14.25 -3.32 -10.20
C GLY A 112 13.39 -2.71 -9.08
N ILE A 113 12.30 -3.36 -8.68
CA ILE A 113 11.46 -2.91 -7.56
C ILE A 113 12.10 -3.32 -6.24
N LYS A 114 12.31 -2.36 -5.33
CA LYS A 114 12.85 -2.62 -4.00
C LYS A 114 11.72 -2.83 -3.00
N PHE A 115 11.79 -3.92 -2.24
CA PHE A 115 10.92 -4.16 -1.10
C PHE A 115 11.61 -3.72 0.18
N VAL A 116 10.97 -2.82 0.91
CA VAL A 116 11.44 -2.32 2.20
C VAL A 116 10.28 -2.33 3.18
N THR A 117 10.58 -2.36 4.48
CA THR A 117 9.55 -2.12 5.48
C THR A 117 9.05 -0.69 5.39
N LEU A 118 7.80 -0.47 5.78
CA LEU A 118 7.23 0.88 5.79
C LEU A 118 8.05 1.85 6.66
N LEU A 119 8.70 1.36 7.73
CA LEU A 119 9.56 2.20 8.57
C LEU A 119 10.87 2.62 7.89
N GLU A 120 11.44 1.76 7.05
CA GLU A 120 12.65 2.08 6.27
C GLU A 120 12.33 3.06 5.15
N ALA A 121 11.24 2.81 4.43
CA ALA A 121 10.67 3.67 3.40
C ALA A 121 10.50 5.14 3.82
N LEU A 122 10.30 5.40 5.10
CA LEU A 122 9.98 6.73 5.65
C LEU A 122 11.18 7.43 6.29
N LYS A 123 12.35 6.80 6.27
CA LYS A 123 13.62 7.40 6.70
C LYS A 123 14.43 8.00 5.54
N THR A 124 14.12 7.58 4.32
CA THR A 124 14.62 8.14 3.05
C THR A 124 13.85 9.37 2.64
#